data_AF-A0A7V9M5C9-F1
#
_entry.id   AF-A0A7V9M5C9-F1
#
_cell.length_a   1.000
_cell.length_b   1.000
_cell.length_c   1.000
_cell.angle_alpha   90.00
_cell.angle_beta   90.00
_cell.angle_gamma   90.00
#
_symmetry.space_group_name_H-M   'P 1'
#
loop_
_entity.id
_entity.type
_entity.pdbx_description
1 polymer ?
#
loop_
_entity_poly.entity_id
_entity_poly.type
_entity_poly.pdbx_seq_one_letter_code
_entity_poly.pdbx_strand_id
1 'polypeptide(L)' 'MRAEPGSLFEEHLLAPRGRGALEDAEHVGAAGGAACGDLIRIAVRVEGERVRAAGFA' A
#
# COMPACT_ATOMS: atom_id res chain seq x y z
N MET A 1 -7.42 23.25 4.01
CA MET A 1 -6.85 22.29 4.97
C MET A 1 -5.35 22.33 4.81
N ARG A 2 -4.62 22.96 5.74
CA ARG A 2 -3.16 22.94 5.73
C ARG A 2 -2.72 21.70 6.51
N ALA A 3 -1.85 20.88 5.94
CA ALA A 3 -1.21 19.80 6.69
C ALA A 3 -0.18 20.43 7.63
N GLU A 4 -0.27 20.11 8.92
CA GLU A 4 0.73 20.50 9.92
C GLU A 4 2.04 19.74 9.67
N PRO A 5 3.23 20.34 9.91
CA PRO A 5 4.49 19.62 9.87
C PRO A 5 4.42 18.39 10.78
N GLY A 6 4.66 17.19 10.24
CA GLY A 6 4.51 15.94 10.99
C GLY A 6 3.08 15.37 10.99
N SER A 7 2.29 15.69 9.97
CA SER A 7 0.99 15.03 9.77
C SER A 7 1.14 13.53 9.48
N LEU A 8 0.15 12.72 9.86
CA LEU A 8 0.14 11.28 9.54
C LEU A 8 0.25 11.00 8.04
N PHE A 9 -0.28 11.91 7.22
CA PHE A 9 -0.15 11.81 5.77
C PHE A 9 1.32 11.99 5.34
N GLU A 10 1.99 13.01 5.85
CA GLU A 10 3.40 13.28 5.54
C GLU A 10 4.31 12.15 6.05
N GLU A 11 4.06 11.64 7.27
CA GLU A 11 4.78 10.47 7.79
C GLU A 11 4.60 9.27 6.86
N HIS A 12 3.37 8.97 6.44
CA HIS A 12 3.12 7.84 5.55
C HIS A 12 3.73 8.04 4.16
N LEU A 13 3.75 9.27 3.65
CA LEU A 13 4.32 9.59 2.35
C LEU A 13 5.85 9.42 2.34
N LEU A 14 6.52 9.81 3.45
CA LEU A 14 7.98 9.76 3.57
C LEU A 14 8.50 8.40 4.09
N ALA A 15 7.75 7.73 4.96
CA ALA A 15 8.10 6.46 5.59
C ALA A 15 6.93 5.46 5.56
N PRO A 16 6.49 5.02 4.37
CA PRO A 16 5.34 4.14 4.24
C PRO A 16 5.59 2.76 4.84
N ARG A 17 4.66 2.29 5.67
CA ARG A 17 4.66 0.92 6.18
C ARG A 17 4.13 -0.04 5.12
N GLY A 18 4.87 -1.11 4.85
CA GLY A 18 4.45 -2.16 3.90
C GLY A 18 4.87 -1.93 2.44
N ARG A 19 5.59 -0.84 2.14
CA ARG A 19 6.19 -0.65 0.80
C ARG A 19 7.23 -1.75 0.54
N GLY A 20 7.10 -2.46 -0.59
CA GLY A 20 7.97 -3.59 -0.96
C GLY A 20 7.80 -4.84 -0.09
N ALA A 21 6.83 -4.86 0.84
CA ALA A 21 6.52 -6.07 1.58
C ALA A 21 5.77 -7.05 0.67
N LEU A 22 6.02 -8.35 0.85
CA LEU A 22 5.29 -9.43 0.16
C LEU A 22 5.45 -9.40 -1.38
N GLU A 23 6.59 -8.93 -1.91
CA GLU A 23 6.85 -8.90 -3.36
C GLU A 23 6.70 -10.27 -4.03
N ASP A 24 7.04 -11.35 -3.32
CA ASP A 24 6.92 -12.74 -3.80
C ASP A 24 5.60 -13.43 -3.37
N ALA A 25 4.58 -12.68 -2.91
CA ALA A 25 3.33 -13.30 -2.51
C ALA A 25 2.53 -13.83 -3.71
N GLU A 26 1.82 -14.94 -3.49
CA GLU A 26 0.95 -15.55 -4.50
C GLU A 26 -0.29 -14.69 -4.81
N HIS A 27 -0.82 -13.99 -3.79
CA HIS A 27 -2.04 -13.19 -3.92
C HIS A 27 -1.68 -11.72 -4.15
N VAL A 28 -1.64 -11.32 -5.42
CA VAL A 28 -1.31 -9.96 -5.86
C VAL A 28 -2.38 -9.44 -6.83
N GLY A 29 -2.77 -8.18 -6.66
CA GLY A 29 -3.65 -7.46 -7.57
C GLY A 29 -3.07 -6.10 -7.93
N ALA A 30 -3.43 -5.59 -9.11
CA ALA A 30 -3.06 -4.25 -9.56
C ALA A 30 -4.31 -3.46 -9.97
N ALA A 31 -4.33 -2.18 -9.63
CA ALA A 31 -5.38 -1.25 -10.03
C ALA A 31 -4.75 0.08 -10.48
N GLY A 32 -5.36 0.70 -11.49
CA GLY A 32 -4.93 1.98 -12.04
C GLY A 32 -5.96 2.51 -13.02
N GLY A 33 -5.56 3.49 -13.84
CA GLY A 33 -6.43 4.06 -14.89
C GLY A 33 -7.27 5.25 -14.43
N ALA A 34 -7.01 5.78 -13.24
CA ALA A 34 -7.52 7.09 -12.84
C ALA A 34 -6.83 8.20 -13.66
N ALA A 35 -7.48 9.36 -13.76
CA ALA A 35 -6.94 10.51 -14.50
C ALA A 35 -5.57 10.99 -13.99
N CYS A 36 -5.20 10.67 -12.73
CA CYS A 36 -3.88 10.98 -12.16
C CYS A 36 -2.75 10.12 -12.75
N GLY A 37 -3.06 8.99 -13.38
CA GLY A 37 -2.08 8.05 -13.89
C GLY A 37 -1.44 7.13 -12.84
N ASP A 38 -1.87 7.21 -11.58
CA ASP A 38 -1.35 6.35 -10.51
C ASP A 38 -1.70 4.88 -10.76
N LEU A 39 -0.71 4.02 -10.53
CA LEU A 39 -0.85 2.57 -10.52
C LEU A 39 -0.46 2.06 -9.14
N ILE A 40 -1.26 1.17 -8.58
CA ILE A 40 -0.96 0.50 -7.30
C ILE A 40 -0.96 -1.00 -7.49
N ARG A 41 0.08 -1.68 -6.98
CA ARG A 41 0.05 -3.12 -6.72
C ARG A 41 -0.14 -3.37 -5.23
N ILE A 42 -1.05 -4.27 -4.89
CA ILE A 42 -1.30 -4.72 -3.53
C ILE A 42 -1.05 -6.22 -3.46
N ALA A 43 -0.26 -6.63 -2.47
CA ALA A 43 0.01 -8.03 -2.13
C ALA A 43 -0.58 -8.34 -0.75
N VAL A 44 -1.22 -9.50 -0.58
CA VAL A 44 -1.77 -9.94 0.70
C VAL A 44 -1.32 -11.36 1.05
N ARG A 45 -1.13 -11.61 2.34
CA ARG A 45 -1.08 -12.98 2.89
C ARG A 45 -2.37 -13.26 3.64
N VAL A 46 -3.07 -14.31 3.24
CA VAL A 46 -4.35 -14.71 3.83
C VAL A 46 -4.17 -16.05 4.55
N GLU A 47 -4.70 -16.14 5.78
CA GLU A 47 -4.82 -17.38 6.54
C GLU A 47 -6.29 -17.58 6.91
N GLY A 48 -6.94 -18.56 6.28
CA GLY A 48 -8.39 -18.74 6.38
C GLY A 48 -9.13 -17.52 5.83
N GLU A 49 -9.94 -16.87 6.67
CA GLU A 49 -10.70 -15.66 6.30
C GLU A 49 -10.01 -14.35 6.75
N ARG A 50 -8.74 -14.41 7.18
CA ARG A 50 -8.03 -13.26 7.75
C ARG A 50 -6.82 -12.85 6.93
N VAL A 51 -6.74 -11.56 6.59
CA VAL A 51 -5.51 -10.94 6.08
C VAL A 51 -4.51 -10.79 7.23
N ARG A 52 -3.36 -11.44 7.12
CA ARG A 52 -2.31 -11.45 8.14
C ARG A 52 -1.19 -10.45 7.87
N ALA A 53 -0.95 -10.16 6.60
CA ALA A 53 0.01 -9.16 6.17
C ALA A 53 -0.44 -8.57 4.83
N ALA A 54 -0.03 -7.34 4.58
CA ALA A 54 -0.26 -6.64 3.32
C ALA A 54 0.98 -5.81 2.96
N GLY A 55 1.22 -5.66 1.67
CA GLY A 55 2.27 -4.82 1.13
C GLY A 55 1.86 -4.18 -0.18
N PHE A 56 2.65 -3.20 -0.62
CA PHE A 56 2.36 -2.48 -1.86
C PHE A 56 3.62 -2.02 -2.59
N ALA A 57 3.47 -1.77 -3.90
CA ALA A 57 4.50 -1.22 -4.77
C ALA A 57 3.91 -0.40 -5.91
#